data_AF-A0A3A4AKI5-F1
#
_entry.id   AF-A0A3A4AKI5-F1
#
_cell.length_a   1.000
_cell.length_b   1.000
_cell.length_c   1.000
_cell.angle_alpha   90.00
_cell.angle_beta   90.00
_cell.angle_gamma   90.00
#
_symmetry.space_group_name_H-M   'P 1'
#
loop_
_entity.id
_entity.type
_entity.pdbx_description
1 polymer ?
#
loop_
_entity_poly.entity_id
_entity_poly.type
_entity_poly.pdbx_seq_one_letter_code
_entity_poly.pdbx_strand_id
1 'polypeptide(L)'
;MTTFEMAVTASSNPNLNQADFDRQVAMIKPVMSWDAPTKTWYAHLNGARPEHLSSVLNTLFEAARQFGTSITVRLKAAEPAPSSPADPEG
;
A
#
# COMPACT_ATOMS: atom_id res chain seq x y z
N MET A 1 18.89 -5.97 -10.96
CA MET A 1 17.56 -5.34 -11.06
C MET A 1 17.35 -4.48 -9.83
N THR A 2 17.02 -3.21 -10.01
CA THR A 2 16.71 -2.30 -8.91
C THR A 2 15.35 -2.67 -8.34
N THR A 3 15.32 -3.17 -7.11
CA THR A 3 14.06 -3.46 -6.39
C THR A 3 13.53 -2.16 -5.80
N PHE A 4 12.22 -1.94 -5.92
CA PHE A 4 11.55 -0.80 -5.34
C PHE A 4 10.60 -1.23 -4.23
N GLU A 5 10.36 -0.33 -3.28
CA GLU A 5 9.36 -0.52 -2.23
C GLU A 5 8.22 0.46 -2.44
N MET A 6 6.99 0.01 -2.18
CA MET A 6 5.81 0.87 -2.20
C MET A 6 5.04 0.73 -0.90
N ALA A 7 4.59 1.85 -0.36
CA ALA A 7 3.58 1.89 0.67
C ALA A 7 2.23 2.18 -0.01
N VAL A 8 1.26 1.30 0.22
CA VAL A 8 -0.12 1.46 -0.25
C VAL A 8 -1.01 1.64 0.95
N THR A 9 -1.86 2.66 0.93
CA THR A 9 -2.93 2.84 1.91
C THR A 9 -4.28 2.85 1.23
N ALA A 10 -5.30 2.34 1.90
CA ALA A 10 -6.67 2.37 1.43
C ALA A 10 -7.64 2.77 2.54
N SER A 11 -8.62 3.59 2.19
CA SER A 11 -9.68 4.05 3.09
C SER A 11 -11.05 3.81 2.47
N SER A 12 -12.00 3.40 3.31
CA SER A 12 -13.38 3.15 2.91
C SER A 12 -14.12 4.44 2.59
N ASN A 13 -15.07 4.36 1.65
CA ASN A 13 -16.02 5.44 1.40
C ASN A 13 -16.89 5.65 2.65
N PRO A 14 -16.94 6.86 3.25
CA PRO A 14 -17.71 7.10 4.48
C PRO A 14 -19.22 6.96 4.30
N ASN A 15 -19.72 6.94 3.05
CA ASN A 15 -21.13 6.81 2.72
C ASN A 15 -21.56 5.36 2.43
N LEU A 16 -20.66 4.38 2.59
CA LEU A 16 -21.01 2.96 2.46
C LEU A 16 -22.02 2.55 3.54
N ASN A 17 -23.02 1.78 3.14
CA ASN A 17 -23.87 1.08 4.10
C ASN A 17 -23.05 -0.05 4.78
N GLN A 18 -23.54 -0.56 5.91
CA GLN A 18 -22.83 -1.57 6.69
C GLN A 18 -22.56 -2.86 5.91
N ALA A 19 -23.53 -3.34 5.11
CA ALA A 19 -23.38 -4.60 4.38
C ALA A 19 -22.29 -4.52 3.30
N ASP A 20 -22.21 -3.40 2.58
CA ASP A 20 -21.18 -3.18 1.58
C ASP A 20 -19.81 -2.85 2.21
N PHE A 21 -19.79 -2.19 3.37
CA PHE A 21 -18.58 -2.03 4.17
C PHE A 21 -18.01 -3.39 4.60
N ASP A 22 -18.85 -4.29 5.12
CA ASP A 22 -18.41 -5.62 5.56
C ASP A 22 -17.85 -6.45 4.37
N ARG A 23 -18.46 -6.33 3.19
CA ARG A 23 -17.96 -6.95 1.94
C ARG A 23 -16.63 -6.35 1.50
N GLN A 24 -16.49 -5.03 1.55
CA GLN A 24 -15.24 -4.34 1.25
C GLN A 24 -14.13 -4.81 2.21
N VAL A 25 -14.41 -4.90 3.51
CA VAL A 25 -13.47 -5.41 4.52
C VAL A 25 -13.09 -6.86 4.22
N ALA A 26 -14.05 -7.73 3.93
CA ALA A 26 -13.78 -9.13 3.58
C ALA A 26 -12.89 -9.27 2.33
N MET A 27 -13.02 -8.36 1.37
CA MET A 27 -12.20 -8.31 0.16
C MET A 27 -10.77 -7.81 0.42
N ILE A 28 -10.59 -6.78 1.25
CA ILE A 28 -9.29 -6.12 1.46
C ILE A 28 -8.43 -6.82 2.53
N LYS A 29 -9.07 -7.36 3.58
CA LYS A 29 -8.39 -7.98 4.74
C LYS A 29 -7.37 -9.08 4.39
N PRO A 30 -7.55 -9.91 3.34
CA PRO A 30 -6.54 -10.92 2.97
C PRO A 30 -5.23 -10.35 2.42
N VAL A 31 -5.25 -9.11 1.90
CA VAL A 31 -4.13 -8.52 1.16
C VAL A 31 -3.54 -7.27 1.82
N MET A 32 -4.21 -6.71 2.84
CA MET A 32 -3.74 -5.56 3.61
C MET A 32 -3.88 -5.77 5.11
N SER A 33 -3.05 -5.05 5.86
CA SER A 33 -3.12 -4.96 7.31
C SER A 33 -3.95 -3.75 7.73
N TRP A 34 -4.67 -3.84 8.85
CA TRP A 34 -5.41 -2.72 9.42
C TRP A 34 -4.50 -1.87 10.32
N ASP A 35 -4.48 -0.55 10.10
CA ASP A 35 -3.82 0.43 10.97
C ASP A 35 -4.87 1.16 11.81
N ALA A 36 -4.98 0.78 13.08
CA ALA A 36 -5.99 1.32 14.00
C ALA A 36 -5.82 2.85 14.29
N PRO A 37 -4.61 3.38 14.52
CA PRO A 37 -4.36 4.82 14.67
C PRO A 37 -4.91 5.69 13.54
N THR A 38 -4.67 5.31 12.28
CA THR A 38 -5.12 6.11 11.12
C THR A 38 -6.48 5.67 10.59
N LYS A 39 -7.01 4.54 11.09
CA LYS A 39 -8.21 3.87 10.57
C LYS A 39 -8.13 3.62 9.07
N THR A 40 -6.96 3.17 8.61
CA THR A 40 -6.73 2.85 7.20
C THR A 40 -6.18 1.44 7.04
N TRP A 41 -6.39 0.86 5.86
CA TRP A 41 -5.70 -0.34 5.44
C TRP A 41 -4.32 0.05 4.90
N TYR A 42 -3.30 -0.75 5.18
CA TYR A 42 -1.94 -0.52 4.72
C TYR A 42 -1.28 -1.81 4.22
N ALA A 43 -0.42 -1.67 3.21
CA ALA A 43 0.42 -2.75 2.69
C ALA A 43 1.77 -2.20 2.24
N HIS A 44 2.83 -2.97 2.50
CA HIS A 44 4.17 -2.72 1.98
C HIS A 44 4.45 -3.71 0.86
N LEU A 45 4.67 -3.20 -0.34
CA LEU A 45 4.89 -4.01 -1.54
C LEU A 45 6.35 -3.89 -1.97
N ASN A 46 6.93 -5.01 -2.39
CA ASN A 46 8.29 -5.08 -2.90
C ASN A 46 8.26 -5.54 -4.37
N GLY A 47 8.92 -4.79 -5.24
CA GLY A 47 9.03 -5.09 -6.68
C GLY A 47 9.69 -6.43 -7.00
N ALA A 48 10.39 -7.06 -6.05
CA ALA A 48 10.94 -8.41 -6.16
C ALA A 48 9.86 -9.52 -6.11
N ARG A 49 8.61 -9.21 -5.74
CA ARG A 49 7.50 -10.16 -5.65
C ARG A 49 6.32 -9.71 -6.54
N PRO A 50 6.43 -9.84 -7.87
CA PRO A 50 5.45 -9.30 -8.81
C PRO A 50 4.06 -9.92 -8.66
N GLU A 51 3.95 -11.20 -8.33
CA GLU A 51 2.65 -11.86 -8.13
C GLU A 51 1.87 -11.26 -6.95
N HIS A 52 2.56 -11.03 -5.83
CA HIS A 52 1.99 -10.37 -4.67
C HIS A 52 1.59 -8.93 -4.98
N LEU A 53 2.43 -8.21 -5.73
CA LEU A 53 2.15 -6.86 -6.20
C LEU A 53 0.84 -6.81 -7.01
N SER A 54 0.73 -7.64 -8.03
CA SER A 54 -0.44 -7.69 -8.91
C SER A 54 -1.70 -8.10 -8.14
N SER A 55 -1.59 -9.08 -7.23
CA SER A 55 -2.72 -9.49 -6.39
C SER A 55 -3.24 -8.34 -5.53
N VAL A 56 -2.36 -7.59 -4.87
CA VAL A 56 -2.77 -6.47 -4.00
C VAL A 56 -3.41 -5.36 -4.83
N LEU A 57 -2.77 -4.94 -5.92
CA LEU A 57 -3.27 -3.84 -6.76
C LEU A 57 -4.60 -4.18 -7.43
N ASN A 58 -4.77 -5.41 -7.93
CA ASN A 58 -6.03 -5.83 -8.54
C ASN A 58 -7.18 -5.85 -7.53
N THR A 59 -6.95 -6.42 -6.34
CA THR A 59 -7.96 -6.43 -5.27
C THR A 59 -8.38 -5.03 -4.88
N LEU A 60 -7.41 -4.10 -4.75
CA LEU A 60 -7.72 -2.71 -4.40
C LEU A 60 -8.47 -2.00 -5.53
N PHE A 61 -8.09 -2.21 -6.78
CA PHE A 61 -8.80 -1.63 -7.91
C PHE A 61 -10.26 -2.11 -7.97
N GLU A 62 -10.52 -3.40 -7.74
CA GLU A 62 -11.89 -3.91 -7.63
C GLU A 62 -12.63 -3.31 -6.43
N ALA A 63 -11.98 -3.17 -5.27
CA ALA A 63 -12.59 -2.53 -4.11
C ALA A 63 -12.90 -1.04 -4.35
N ALA A 64 -12.07 -0.34 -5.12
CA ALA A 64 -12.33 1.04 -5.54
C ALA A 64 -13.53 1.10 -6.49
N ARG A 65 -13.57 0.20 -7.48
CA ARG A 65 -14.64 0.12 -8.48
C ARG A 65 -16.00 -0.22 -7.86
N GLN A 66 -16.04 -1.18 -6.94
CA GLN A 66 -17.28 -1.70 -6.37
C GLN A 66 -17.79 -0.88 -5.18
N PHE A 67 -16.88 -0.37 -4.33
CA PHE A 67 -17.25 0.23 -3.05
C PHE A 67 -16.82 1.70 -2.90
N GLY A 68 -16.14 2.27 -3.90
CA GLY A 68 -15.62 3.65 -3.81
C GLY A 68 -14.43 3.78 -2.84
N THR A 69 -13.68 2.69 -2.62
CA THR A 69 -12.45 2.71 -1.81
C THR A 69 -11.46 3.72 -2.38
N SER A 70 -10.94 4.61 -1.52
CA SER A 70 -9.86 5.54 -1.88
C SER A 70 -8.51 4.86 -1.68
N ILE A 71 -7.62 4.95 -2.66
CA ILE A 71 -6.30 4.29 -2.63
C ILE A 71 -5.22 5.34 -2.81
N THR A 72 -4.18 5.28 -1.98
CA THR A 72 -2.96 6.08 -2.13
C THR A 72 -1.77 5.14 -2.28
N VAL A 73 -0.96 5.36 -3.32
CA VAL A 73 0.27 4.62 -3.57
C VAL A 73 1.45 5.57 -3.45
N ARG A 74 2.44 5.22 -2.63
CA ARG A 74 3.68 5.98 -2.48
C ARG A 74 4.88 5.07 -2.72
N LEU A 75 5.72 5.46 -3.68
CA LEU A 75 7.04 4.84 -3.84
C LEU A 75 7.92 5.26 -2.66
N LYS A 76 8.46 4.29 -1.92
CA LYS A 76 9.55 4.58 -0.99
C LYS A 76 10.81 4.82 -1.83
N ALA A 77 11.42 5.99 -1.68
CA ALA A 77 12.74 6.21 -2.21
C ALA A 77 13.70 5.15 -1.62
N ALA A 78 14.54 4.55 -2.45
CA ALA A 78 15.63 3.73 -1.96
C ALA A 78 16.48 4.62 -1.04
N GLU A 79 16.77 4.13 0.17
CA GLU A 79 17.61 4.83 1.12
C GLU A 79 18.92 5.24 0.41
N PRO A 80 19.29 6.53 0.37
CA PRO A 80 20.55 6.92 -0.23
C PRO A 80 21.65 6.17 0.52
N ALA A 81 22.50 5.45 -0.22
CA ALA A 81 23.66 4.80 0.37
C ALA A 81 24.40 5.80 1.27
N PRO A 82 24.89 5.40 2.45
CA PRO A 82 25.61 6.31 3.31
C PRO A 82 26.74 6.91 2.48
N SER A 83 26.66 8.22 2.24
CA SER A 83 27.75 8.97 1.65
C SER A 83 28.92 8.82 2.61
N SER A 84 29.92 8.03 2.19
CA SER A 84 31.20 7.93 2.87
C SER A 84 31.68 9.35 3.16
N PRO A 85 32.08 9.69 4.39
CA PRO A 85 32.60 11.02 4.66
C PRO A 85 33.80 11.21 3.74
N ALA A 86 33.75 12.24 2.91
CA ALA A 86 34.90 12.65 2.12
C ALA A 86 36.05 12.93 3.13
N ASP A 87 37.16 12.23 2.96
CA ASP A 87 38.40 12.54 3.65
C ASP A 87 38.71 14.03 3.47
N PRO A 88 39.05 14.78 4.54
CA PRO A 88 39.63 16.09 4.37
C PRO A 88 41.10 15.88 4.00
N GLU A 89 41.41 15.86 2.71
CA GLU A 89 42.80 15.99 2.27
C GLU A 89 43.15 17.48 2.10
N GLY A 90 44.08 17.94 2.95
CA GLY A 90 45.11 18.93 2.59
C GLY A 90 44.85 20.38 2.95
#